data_AF-A0A961NF91-F1
#
_entry.id   AF-A0A961NF91-F1
#
_cell.length_a   1.000
_cell.length_b   1.000
_cell.length_c   1.000
_cell.angle_alpha   90.00
_cell.angle_beta   90.00
_cell.angle_gamma   90.00
#
_symmetry.space_group_name_H-M   'P 1'
#
loop_
_entity.id
_entity.type
_entity.pdbx_description
1 polymer ?
#
loop_
_entity_poly.entity_id
_entity_poly.type
_entity_poly.pdbx_seq_one_letter_code
_entity_poly.pdbx_strand_id
1 'polypeptide(L)'
;MIHPASHCPLLVISRADGRSSVAAAAYAARTKMTDLRTGKIYSYSRVPGLLAEGFANWSSGAAELWNAAEASETRRNARVARELRPALPAELPLDDQRRLVHGFSCWLKDEFGVAVHYVIHAPTFHGKKKSRQYWNDRNNRRRHDSLLEVFDRLCCTNDV
;
A
#
# COMPACT_ATOMS: atom_id res chain seq x y z
N MET A 1 22.87 16.03 6.77
CA MET A 1 21.70 16.45 5.94
C MET A 1 21.08 15.18 5.39
N ILE A 2 19.88 14.80 5.82
CA ILE A 2 19.18 13.62 5.29
C ILE A 2 18.68 14.02 3.89
N HIS A 3 19.17 13.35 2.85
CA HIS A 3 18.69 13.58 1.50
C HIS A 3 17.16 13.33 1.47
N PRO A 4 16.35 14.11 0.76
CA PRO A 4 14.89 13.89 0.71
C PRO A 4 14.50 12.49 0.16
N ALA A 5 15.42 11.80 -0.52
CA ALA A 5 15.27 10.39 -0.90
C ALA A 5 15.47 9.38 0.27
N SER A 6 15.89 9.85 1.45
CA SER A 6 16.15 9.06 2.65
C SER A 6 15.08 9.30 3.73
N HIS A 7 13.80 9.33 3.32
CA HIS A 7 12.67 9.45 4.22
C HIS A 7 11.85 8.15 4.19
N CYS A 8 11.84 7.43 5.31
CA CYS A 8 11.08 6.18 5.47
C CYS A 8 10.51 6.09 6.89
N PRO A 9 9.45 6.88 7.22
CA PRO A 9 8.81 6.79 8.51
C PRO A 9 8.05 5.46 8.62
N LEU A 10 8.14 4.87 9.81
CA LEU A 10 7.33 3.74 10.23
C LEU A 10 6.28 4.25 11.21
N LEU A 11 5.01 4.09 10.86
CA LEU A 11 3.87 4.42 11.71
C LEU A 11 3.24 3.13 12.25
N VAL A 12 2.94 3.11 13.53
CA VAL A 12 2.12 2.04 14.11
C VAL A 12 0.65 2.49 14.07
N ILE A 13 -0.22 1.60 13.62
CA ILE A 13 -1.67 1.79 13.66
C ILE A 13 -2.18 1.07 14.92
N SER A 14 -2.63 1.86 15.88
CA SER A 14 -3.12 1.38 17.16
C SER A 14 -4.56 1.82 17.39
N ARG A 15 -5.37 0.92 17.93
CA ARG A 15 -6.76 1.21 18.32
C ARG A 15 -6.84 2.23 19.46
N ALA A 16 -5.86 2.24 20.35
CA ALA A 16 -5.80 3.21 21.45
C ALA A 16 -5.71 4.66 20.95
N ASP A 17 -5.13 4.86 19.76
CA ASP A 17 -5.03 6.18 19.11
C ASP A 17 -6.28 6.52 18.28
N GLY A 18 -7.34 5.71 18.40
CA GLY A 18 -8.56 5.84 17.60
C GLY A 18 -8.37 5.52 16.11
N ARG A 19 -7.26 4.89 15.73
CA ARG A 19 -6.96 4.52 14.34
C ARG A 19 -7.56 3.17 13.98
N SER A 20 -7.87 2.98 12.70
CA SER A 20 -8.35 1.73 12.11
C SER A 20 -7.45 1.38 10.92
N SER A 21 -7.02 0.11 10.85
CA SER A 21 -6.22 -0.36 9.72
C SER A 21 -7.04 -0.36 8.42
N VAL A 22 -8.34 -0.67 8.49
CA VAL A 22 -9.27 -0.57 7.36
C VAL A 22 -9.40 0.88 6.87
N ALA A 23 -9.50 1.84 7.79
CA ALA A 23 -9.56 3.26 7.41
C ALA A 23 -8.27 3.73 6.71
N ALA A 24 -7.12 3.35 7.25
CA ALA A 24 -5.82 3.68 6.67
C ALA A 24 -5.64 3.05 5.28
N ALA A 25 -6.02 1.78 5.14
CA ALA A 25 -5.98 1.06 3.88
C ALA A 25 -6.92 1.66 2.82
N ALA A 26 -8.15 1.98 3.18
CA ALA A 26 -9.10 2.65 2.28
C ALA A 26 -8.53 3.98 1.78
N TYR A 27 -7.89 4.75 2.66
CA TYR A 27 -7.23 5.99 2.30
C TYR A 27 -6.07 5.74 1.33
N ALA A 28 -5.19 4.79 1.66
CA ALA A 28 -4.01 4.45 0.87
C ALA A 28 -4.37 3.92 -0.53
N ALA A 29 -5.30 2.97 -0.62
CA ALA A 29 -5.78 2.37 -1.87
C ALA A 29 -6.81 3.24 -2.61
N ARG A 30 -7.11 4.45 -2.11
CA ARG A 30 -8.05 5.39 -2.74
C ARG A 30 -9.39 4.73 -3.07
N THR A 31 -9.90 3.91 -2.16
CA THR A 31 -11.10 3.08 -2.40
C THR A 31 -12.11 3.23 -1.27
N LYS A 32 -13.24 2.55 -1.41
CA LYS A 32 -14.28 2.45 -0.37
C LYS A 32 -14.12 1.11 0.35
N MET A 33 -14.03 1.13 1.67
CA MET A 33 -14.01 -0.07 2.50
C MET A 33 -14.92 0.10 3.71
N THR A 34 -15.46 -1.01 4.19
CA THR A 34 -16.24 -1.09 5.43
C THR A 34 -15.39 -1.79 6.49
N ASP A 35 -15.27 -1.16 7.65
CA ASP A 35 -14.68 -1.76 8.85
C ASP A 35 -15.77 -2.62 9.51
N LEU A 36 -15.65 -3.94 9.38
CA LEU A 36 -16.66 -4.90 9.85
C LEU A 36 -16.79 -4.93 11.37
N ARG A 37 -15.74 -4.54 12.11
CA ARG A 37 -15.75 -4.47 13.58
C ARG A 37 -16.59 -3.32 14.09
N THR A 38 -16.59 -2.19 13.38
CA THR A 38 -17.28 -0.95 13.81
C THR A 38 -18.50 -0.60 12.98
N GLY A 39 -18.70 -1.23 11.83
CA GLY A 39 -19.72 -0.89 10.85
C GLY A 39 -19.44 0.41 10.08
N LYS A 40 -18.30 1.08 10.32
CA LYS A 40 -17.97 2.35 9.69
C LYS A 40 -17.56 2.14 8.23
N ILE A 41 -18.01 3.05 7.36
CA ILE A 41 -17.67 3.06 5.94
C ILE A 41 -16.71 4.20 5.66
N TYR A 42 -15.55 3.89 5.09
CA TYR A 42 -14.54 4.85 4.66
C TYR A 42 -14.52 4.91 3.14
N SER A 43 -14.60 6.09 2.55
CA SER A 43 -14.65 6.24 1.09
C SER A 43 -13.69 7.32 0.60
N TYR A 44 -12.65 6.90 -0.12
CA TYR A 44 -11.64 7.79 -0.71
C TYR A 44 -11.52 7.64 -2.23
N SER A 45 -12.52 7.03 -2.87
CA SER A 45 -12.61 6.82 -4.34
C SER A 45 -12.49 8.08 -5.19
N ARG A 46 -12.74 9.26 -4.61
CA ARG A 46 -12.63 10.55 -5.31
C ARG A 46 -11.25 11.19 -5.20
N VAL A 47 -10.34 10.61 -4.41
CA VAL A 47 -8.99 11.15 -4.21
C VAL A 47 -8.06 10.57 -5.28
N PRO A 48 -7.49 11.40 -6.18
CA PRO A 48 -6.63 10.90 -7.25
C PRO A 48 -5.22 10.58 -6.74
N GLY A 49 -4.38 10.06 -7.64
CA GLY A 49 -2.94 9.92 -7.38
C GLY A 49 -2.50 8.52 -6.93
N LEU A 50 -3.36 7.50 -7.00
CA LEU A 50 -2.90 6.10 -6.97
C LEU A 50 -2.31 5.75 -8.33
N LEU A 51 -1.09 5.19 -8.33
CA LEU A 51 -0.37 4.76 -9.53
C LEU A 51 -0.23 3.25 -9.63
N ALA A 52 -0.10 2.56 -8.50
CA ALA A 52 -0.06 1.11 -8.44
C ALA A 52 -0.51 0.64 -7.06
N GLU A 53 -1.02 -0.59 -6.99
CA GLU A 53 -1.40 -1.33 -5.80
C GLU A 53 -0.95 -2.77 -5.99
N GLY A 54 -0.63 -3.47 -4.91
CA GLY A 54 -0.33 -4.89 -4.93
C GLY A 54 -0.17 -5.47 -3.54
N PHE A 55 0.04 -6.77 -3.49
CA PHE A 55 0.03 -7.57 -2.27
C PHE A 55 1.19 -8.56 -2.25
N ALA A 56 1.64 -8.91 -1.05
CA ALA A 56 2.46 -10.09 -0.81
C ALA A 56 1.84 -10.88 0.34
N ASN A 57 1.82 -12.21 0.22
CA ASN A 57 1.21 -13.10 1.22
C ASN A 57 -0.30 -12.84 1.47
N TRP A 58 -1.00 -12.33 0.46
CA TRP A 58 -2.45 -12.12 0.49
C TRP A 58 -3.01 -12.02 -0.93
N SER A 59 -4.14 -12.65 -1.21
CA SER A 59 -4.75 -12.68 -2.55
C SER A 59 -6.18 -12.15 -2.63
N SER A 60 -6.88 -12.05 -1.49
CA SER A 60 -8.31 -11.71 -1.48
C SER A 60 -8.61 -10.21 -1.59
N GLY A 61 -7.60 -9.35 -1.65
CA GLY A 61 -7.75 -7.89 -1.73
C GLY A 61 -7.59 -7.17 -0.39
N ALA A 62 -7.51 -5.83 -0.45
CA ALA A 62 -7.19 -5.01 0.71
C ALA A 62 -8.32 -4.97 1.75
N ALA A 63 -9.59 -4.93 1.35
CA ALA A 63 -10.69 -4.89 2.31
C ALA A 63 -10.70 -6.15 3.19
N GLU A 64 -10.45 -7.30 2.59
CA GLU A 64 -10.36 -8.60 3.21
C GLU A 64 -9.15 -8.69 4.14
N LEU A 65 -7.98 -8.24 3.68
CA LEU A 65 -6.75 -8.24 4.48
C LEU A 65 -6.92 -7.46 5.78
N TRP A 66 -7.38 -6.21 5.65
CA TRP A 66 -7.40 -5.31 6.80
C TRP A 66 -8.58 -5.61 7.73
N ASN A 67 -9.67 -6.17 7.23
CA ASN A 67 -10.71 -6.72 8.11
C ASN A 67 -10.24 -8.00 8.83
N ALA A 68 -9.45 -8.86 8.19
CA ALA A 68 -8.85 -10.01 8.86
C ALA A 68 -7.85 -9.56 9.95
N ALA A 69 -7.04 -8.54 9.68
CA ALA A 69 -6.11 -7.96 10.66
C ALA A 69 -6.83 -7.29 11.85
N GLU A 70 -7.96 -6.60 11.61
CA GLU A 70 -8.80 -6.13 12.72
C GLU A 70 -9.42 -7.31 13.48
N ALA A 71 -9.91 -8.35 12.80
CA ALA A 71 -10.55 -9.48 13.46
C ALA A 71 -9.58 -10.32 14.30
N SER A 72 -8.31 -10.44 13.90
CA SER A 72 -7.30 -11.22 14.64
C SER A 72 -6.94 -10.62 15.99
N GLU A 73 -7.18 -9.32 16.17
CA GLU A 73 -6.84 -8.60 17.40
C GLU A 73 -8.03 -8.45 18.34
N THR A 74 -7.90 -8.91 19.58
CA THR A 74 -9.00 -8.90 20.56
C THR A 74 -8.97 -7.71 21.53
N ARG A 75 -7.81 -7.05 21.68
CA ARG A 75 -7.62 -6.00 22.68
C ARG A 75 -8.01 -4.62 22.14
N ARG A 76 -8.57 -3.77 23.03
CA ARG A 76 -8.96 -2.40 22.69
C ARG A 76 -7.78 -1.47 22.34
N ASN A 77 -6.57 -1.83 22.75
CA ASN A 77 -5.33 -1.11 22.52
C ASN A 77 -4.36 -1.87 21.60
N ALA A 78 -4.88 -2.81 20.79
CA ALA A 78 -4.08 -3.59 19.87
C ALA A 78 -3.38 -2.73 18.82
N ARG A 79 -2.16 -3.14 18.44
CA ARG A 79 -1.38 -2.58 17.33
C ARG A 79 -1.67 -3.42 16.09
N VAL A 80 -2.72 -3.02 15.37
CA VAL A 80 -3.32 -3.80 14.28
C VAL A 80 -2.48 -3.80 12.99
N ALA A 81 -1.62 -2.79 12.79
CA ALA A 81 -0.80 -2.70 11.58
C ALA A 81 0.44 -1.82 11.78
N ARG A 82 1.40 -1.97 10.86
CA ARG A 82 2.53 -1.06 10.68
C ARG A 82 2.51 -0.53 9.25
N GLU A 83 2.68 0.78 9.10
CA GLU A 83 2.72 1.48 7.82
C GLU A 83 4.12 2.04 7.60
N LEU A 84 4.79 1.56 6.55
CA LEU A 84 6.05 2.10 6.06
C LEU A 84 5.75 3.09 4.93
N ARG A 85 6.35 4.29 4.95
CA ARG A 85 6.22 5.27 3.85
C ARG A 85 7.58 5.63 3.23
N PRO A 86 8.25 4.68 2.56
CA PRO A 86 9.49 4.97 1.88
C PRO A 86 9.27 5.99 0.75
N ALA A 87 10.12 7.02 0.70
CA ALA A 87 10.24 7.88 -0.46
C ALA A 87 10.89 7.08 -1.60
N LEU A 88 10.24 7.06 -2.77
CA LEU A 88 10.81 6.45 -3.97
C LEU A 88 11.54 7.51 -4.79
N PRO A 89 12.73 7.20 -5.36
CA PRO A 89 13.42 8.09 -6.28
C PRO A 89 12.51 8.49 -7.45
N ALA A 90 12.43 9.80 -7.71
CA ALA A 90 11.52 10.33 -8.73
C ALA A 90 12.00 10.02 -10.15
N GLU A 91 13.31 9.78 -10.29
CA GLU A 91 14.03 9.42 -11.50
C GLU A 91 13.72 7.99 -11.95
N LEU A 92 13.28 7.12 -11.02
CA LEU A 92 12.98 5.73 -11.31
C LEU A 92 11.65 5.61 -12.08
N PRO A 93 11.61 4.93 -13.24
CA PRO A 93 10.36 4.65 -13.96
C PRO A 93 9.34 3.92 -13.09
N LEU A 94 8.03 4.10 -13.37
CA LEU A 94 6.97 3.50 -12.54
C LEU A 94 7.08 1.97 -12.47
N ASP A 95 7.45 1.29 -13.56
CA ASP A 95 7.57 -0.18 -13.56
C ASP A 95 8.72 -0.65 -12.67
N ASP A 96 9.84 0.08 -12.65
CA ASP A 96 10.95 -0.23 -11.76
C ASP A 96 10.62 0.15 -10.31
N GLN A 97 9.83 1.21 -10.07
CA GLN A 97 9.26 1.51 -8.76
C GLN A 97 8.35 0.36 -8.28
N ARG A 98 7.50 -0.18 -9.15
CA ARG A 98 6.63 -1.34 -8.84
C ARG A 98 7.46 -2.57 -8.49
N ARG A 99 8.47 -2.90 -9.31
CA ARG A 99 9.38 -4.03 -9.06
C ARG A 99 10.13 -3.88 -7.73
N LEU A 100 10.65 -2.69 -7.46
CA LEU A 100 11.34 -2.39 -6.21
C LEU A 100 10.45 -2.60 -4.99
N VAL A 101 9.24 -2.01 -5.01
CA VAL A 101 8.29 -2.11 -3.89
C VAL A 101 7.75 -3.53 -3.73
N HIS A 102 7.46 -4.22 -4.82
CA HIS A 102 7.03 -5.62 -4.80
C HIS A 102 8.13 -6.53 -4.24
N GLY A 103 9.37 -6.40 -4.72
CA GLY A 103 10.51 -7.16 -4.20
C GLY A 103 10.75 -6.92 -2.71
N PHE A 104 10.66 -5.66 -2.25
CA PHE A 104 10.73 -5.34 -0.82
C PHE A 104 9.57 -5.94 -0.02
N SER A 105 8.37 -6.00 -0.61
CA SER A 105 7.19 -6.61 0.01
C SER A 105 7.33 -8.14 0.12
N CYS A 106 7.86 -8.81 -0.90
CA CYS A 106 8.16 -10.25 -0.81
C CYS A 106 9.29 -10.51 0.20
N TRP A 107 10.32 -9.67 0.27
CA TRP A 107 11.33 -9.79 1.33
C TRP A 107 10.72 -9.66 2.74
N LEU A 108 9.81 -8.70 2.97
CA LEU A 108 9.09 -8.58 4.24
C LEU A 108 8.25 -9.82 4.56
N LYS A 109 7.57 -10.39 3.55
CA LYS A 109 6.86 -11.68 3.67
C LYS A 109 7.84 -12.77 4.12
N ASP A 110 8.94 -12.94 3.40
CA ASP A 110 9.83 -14.09 3.59
C ASP A 110 10.58 -14.00 4.93
N GLU A 111 10.98 -12.79 5.31
CA GLU A 111 11.72 -12.55 6.56
C GLU A 111 10.84 -12.61 7.81
N PHE A 112 9.61 -12.07 7.73
CA PHE A 112 8.76 -11.87 8.92
C PHE A 112 7.43 -12.65 8.89
N GLY A 113 7.12 -13.36 7.81
CA GLY A 113 5.87 -14.09 7.64
C GLY A 113 4.63 -13.19 7.56
N VAL A 114 4.79 -11.91 7.21
CA VAL A 114 3.70 -10.93 7.25
C VAL A 114 2.98 -10.80 5.91
N ALA A 115 1.69 -10.49 5.96
CA ALA A 115 0.96 -9.98 4.80
C ALA A 115 1.30 -8.51 4.56
N VAL A 116 1.54 -8.16 3.30
CA VAL A 116 1.87 -6.80 2.89
C VAL A 116 0.87 -6.34 1.85
N HIS A 117 0.35 -5.12 2.04
CA HIS A 117 -0.41 -4.39 1.05
C HIS A 117 0.35 -3.10 0.77
N TYR A 118 0.81 -2.93 -0.47
CA TYR A 118 1.55 -1.75 -0.89
C TYR A 118 0.75 -0.92 -1.89
N VAL A 119 0.97 0.38 -1.84
CA VAL A 119 0.45 1.33 -2.81
C VAL A 119 1.55 2.29 -3.22
N ILE A 120 1.54 2.71 -4.49
CA ILE A 120 2.43 3.74 -5.01
C ILE A 120 1.58 4.95 -5.35
N HIS A 121 1.92 6.11 -4.77
CA HIS A 121 1.25 7.37 -5.04
C HIS A 121 2.06 8.28 -5.97
N ALA A 122 1.36 9.13 -6.72
CA ALA A 122 1.97 10.17 -7.52
C ALA A 122 2.74 11.15 -6.64
N PRO A 123 3.92 11.64 -7.06
CA PRO A 123 4.73 12.50 -6.22
C PRO A 123 4.05 13.83 -5.90
N THR A 124 4.09 14.25 -4.62
CA THR A 124 3.41 15.46 -4.12
C THR A 124 4.30 16.70 -4.00
N PHE A 125 5.62 16.55 -4.19
CA PHE A 125 6.61 17.57 -3.85
C PHE A 125 6.65 18.79 -4.77
N HIS A 126 6.05 18.73 -5.96
CA HIS A 126 6.00 19.86 -6.91
C HIS A 126 4.68 20.66 -6.86
N GLY A 127 3.88 20.48 -5.81
CA GLY A 127 2.56 21.09 -5.68
C GLY A 127 1.47 20.42 -6.53
N LYS A 128 0.21 20.70 -6.20
CA LYS A 128 -0.97 19.96 -6.71
C LYS A 128 -1.04 19.87 -8.24
N LYS A 129 -0.65 20.93 -8.97
CA LYS A 129 -0.70 20.97 -10.44
C LYS A 129 0.28 19.97 -11.08
N LYS A 130 1.55 19.97 -10.65
CA LYS A 130 2.55 19.04 -11.16
C LYS A 130 2.24 17.59 -10.75
N SER A 131 1.75 17.35 -9.53
CA SER A 131 1.30 16.00 -9.11
C SER A 131 0.21 15.45 -10.01
N ARG A 132 -0.75 16.30 -10.40
CA ARG A 132 -1.83 15.93 -11.33
C ARG A 132 -1.30 15.66 -12.74
N GLN A 133 -0.32 16.42 -13.21
CA GLN A 133 0.36 16.16 -14.48
C GLN A 133 1.11 14.82 -14.44
N TYR A 134 1.92 14.56 -13.42
CA TYR A 134 2.63 13.28 -13.27
C TYR A 134 1.67 12.07 -13.23
N TRP A 135 0.51 12.23 -12.57
CA TRP A 135 -0.54 11.22 -12.57
C TRP A 135 -1.11 10.97 -13.97
N ASN A 136 -1.43 12.03 -14.73
CA ASN A 136 -1.89 11.91 -16.12
C ASN A 136 -0.83 11.24 -17.02
N ASP A 137 0.43 11.68 -16.93
CA ASP A 137 1.52 11.20 -17.79
C ASP A 137 1.82 9.71 -17.56
N ARG A 138 1.78 9.26 -16.30
CA ARG A 138 2.00 7.85 -15.94
C ARG A 138 0.79 6.97 -16.29
N ASN A 139 -0.43 7.47 -16.17
CA ASN A 139 -1.63 6.73 -16.57
C ASN A 139 -1.79 6.61 -18.10
N ASN A 140 -1.21 7.53 -18.89
CA ASN A 140 -1.33 7.53 -20.34
C ASN A 140 -0.28 6.63 -21.03
N ARG A 141 0.79 6.22 -20.35
CA ARG A 141 1.77 5.25 -20.88
C ARG A 141 1.23 3.83 -20.77
N ARG A 142 0.43 3.41 -21.76
CA ARG A 142 0.14 1.99 -22.01
C ARG A 142 1.41 1.29 -22.52
N ARG A 143 2.17 0.58 -21.68
CA ARG A 143 3.16 -0.42 -22.16
C ARG A 143 3.29 -1.63 -21.22
N HIS A 144 2.78 -2.75 -21.75
CA HIS A 144 3.13 -4.17 -21.58
C HIS A 144 3.25 -4.80 -20.18
N ASP A 145 2.22 -5.61 -19.87
CA ASP A 145 1.95 -6.36 -18.63
C ASP A 145 2.54 -7.78 -18.55
N SER A 146 3.45 -8.20 -19.43
CA SER A 146 3.79 -9.65 -19.50
C SER A 146 4.77 -10.17 -18.45
N LEU A 147 5.51 -9.31 -17.75
CA LEU A 147 6.53 -9.75 -16.77
C LEU A 147 6.05 -9.70 -15.32
N LEU A 148 5.01 -8.93 -14.99
CA LEU A 148 4.53 -8.77 -13.61
C LEU A 148 3.65 -9.94 -13.16
N GLU A 149 2.85 -10.52 -14.07
CA GLU A 149 2.01 -11.70 -13.78
C GLU A 149 2.82 -12.93 -13.32
N VAL A 150 4.07 -13.06 -13.78
CA VAL A 150 4.97 -14.17 -13.40
C VAL A 150 5.46 -14.02 -11.96
N PHE A 151 5.71 -12.79 -11.49
CA PHE A 151 6.18 -12.53 -10.13
C PHE A 151 5.03 -12.57 -9.11
N ASP A 152 3.85 -12.07 -9.45
CA ASP A 152 2.66 -12.10 -8.57
C ASP A 152 2.25 -13.55 -8.23
N ARG A 153 2.44 -14.50 -9.17
CA ARG A 153 2.12 -15.92 -8.96
C ARG A 153 3.03 -16.62 -7.96
N LEU A 154 4.28 -16.16 -7.80
CA LEU A 154 5.26 -16.74 -6.88
C LEU A 154 5.17 -16.14 -5.47
N CYS A 155 4.78 -14.87 -5.32
CA CYS A 155 4.66 -14.25 -4.00
C CYS A 155 3.30 -14.52 -3.29
N CYS A 156 2.28 -14.97 -4.02
CA CYS A 156 0.95 -15.29 -3.49
C CYS A 156 0.73 -16.75 -3.06
N THR A 157 1.66 -17.67 -3.37
CA THR A 157 1.54 -19.07 -2.93
C THR A 157 2.11 -19.23 -1.52
N ASN A 158 1.30 -19.83 -0.65
CA ASN A 158 1.73 -20.39 0.62
C ASN A 158 2.32 -21.76 0.32
N ASP A 159 3.64 -21.81 0.09
CA ASP A 159 4.37 -23.06 0.31
C ASP A 159 4.81 -23.03 1.78
N VAL A 160 4.04 -23.76 2.59
CA VAL A 160 4.34 -24.12 3.97
C VAL A 160 5.34 -25.27 3.98
#